data_AF-A0A7Z9I9Z9-F1
#
_entry.id   AF-A0A7Z9I9Z9-F1
#
_cell.length_a   1.000
_cell.length_b   1.000
_cell.length_c   1.000
_cell.angle_alpha   90.00
_cell.angle_beta   90.00
_cell.angle_gamma   90.00
#
_symmetry.space_group_name_H-M   'P 1'
#
loop_
_entity.id
_entity.type
_entity.pdbx_description
1 polymer ?
#
loop_
_entity_poly.entity_id
_entity_poly.type
_entity_poly.pdbx_seq_one_letter_code
_entity_poly.pdbx_strand_id
1 'polypeptide(L)'
;MEIGVKKGVFLVKKVCICIIATFCVVILPHFCEGAVRRRVTIRSNPPGALVFIDDQEIGVTPVSTSFIYYGTRKIQLIKDGYETVTVLRTFKPPWYQWAGIDFITENLVRSEFRDERLIEFKLTPLRIKTNKELVDRGNQLRQRVRQGIVTTVPVQPRNLRTLYPQPRATTPVNRPPRSR
;
A
#
# COMPACT_ATOMS: atom_id res chain seq x y z
N MET A 1 31.55 -37.73 59.86
CA MET A 1 30.15 -37.31 59.66
C MET A 1 29.96 -36.26 58.54
N GLU A 2 31.02 -35.86 57.79
CA GLU A 2 30.93 -34.85 56.72
C GLU A 2 30.45 -35.38 55.35
N ILE A 3 30.60 -36.68 55.09
CA ILE A 3 30.41 -37.26 53.74
C ILE A 3 28.92 -37.30 53.34
N GLY A 4 28.01 -37.43 54.31
CA GLY A 4 26.56 -37.45 54.08
C GLY A 4 25.98 -36.09 53.68
N VAL A 5 26.52 -35.00 54.26
CA VAL A 5 26.06 -33.63 53.98
C VAL A 5 26.42 -33.22 52.54
N LYS A 6 27.64 -33.55 52.08
CA LYS A 6 28.08 -33.22 50.71
C LYS A 6 27.26 -33.95 49.64
N LYS A 7 26.86 -35.21 49.89
CA LYS A 7 26.01 -35.99 48.98
C LYS A 7 24.57 -35.44 48.93
N GLY A 8 23.99 -35.03 50.05
CA GLY A 8 22.67 -34.41 50.11
C GLY A 8 22.62 -33.06 49.36
N VAL A 9 23.62 -32.21 49.57
CA VAL A 9 23.72 -30.91 48.85
C VAL A 9 23.89 -31.11 47.34
N PHE A 10 24.64 -32.13 46.92
CA PHE A 10 24.83 -32.43 45.50
C PHE A 10 23.56 -33.01 44.84
N LEU A 11 22.82 -33.85 45.58
CA LEU A 11 21.56 -34.41 45.13
C LEU A 11 20.47 -33.32 45.01
N VAL A 12 20.35 -32.43 45.99
CA VAL A 12 19.42 -31.30 45.97
C VAL A 12 19.74 -30.34 44.83
N LYS A 13 21.03 -30.04 44.58
CA LYS A 13 21.44 -29.22 43.43
C LYS A 13 21.05 -29.85 42.10
N LYS A 14 21.27 -31.16 41.93
CA LYS A 14 20.88 -31.87 40.70
C LYS A 14 19.37 -31.89 40.49
N VAL A 15 18.60 -32.14 41.55
CA VAL A 15 17.14 -32.14 41.49
C VAL A 15 16.59 -30.74 41.18
N CYS A 16 17.12 -29.69 41.81
CA CYS A 16 16.78 -28.30 41.47
C CYS A 16 17.15 -27.95 40.03
N ILE A 17 18.34 -28.36 39.54
CA ILE A 17 18.74 -28.12 38.14
C ILE A 17 17.79 -28.83 37.17
N CYS A 18 17.40 -30.08 37.44
CA CYS A 18 16.44 -30.81 36.62
C CYS A 18 15.06 -30.17 36.63
N ILE A 19 14.56 -29.75 37.80
CA ILE A 19 13.25 -29.09 37.93
C ILE A 19 13.26 -27.75 37.18
N ILE A 20 14.29 -26.92 37.35
CA ILE A 20 14.44 -25.64 36.63
C ILE A 20 14.56 -25.88 35.12
N ALA A 21 15.31 -26.89 34.68
CA ALA A 21 15.42 -27.25 33.27
C ALA A 21 14.07 -27.72 32.68
N THR A 22 13.31 -28.53 33.41
CA THR A 22 11.98 -28.97 32.97
C THR A 22 10.96 -27.84 32.97
N PHE A 23 11.03 -26.92 33.92
CA PHE A 23 10.17 -25.74 33.96
C PHE A 23 10.48 -24.80 32.79
N CYS A 24 11.76 -24.60 32.46
CA CYS A 24 12.17 -23.87 31.25
C CYS A 24 11.66 -24.56 29.98
N VAL A 25 11.89 -25.87 29.80
CA VAL A 25 11.51 -26.57 28.56
C VAL A 25 10.00 -26.67 28.36
N VAL A 26 9.21 -26.78 29.43
CA VAL A 26 7.75 -26.93 29.34
C VAL A 26 7.03 -25.58 29.32
N ILE A 27 7.49 -24.56 30.06
CA ILE A 27 6.74 -23.29 30.21
C ILE A 27 7.22 -22.18 29.27
N LEU A 28 8.49 -22.19 28.83
CA LEU A 28 8.97 -21.24 27.80
C LEU A 28 8.20 -21.33 26.47
N PRO A 29 7.84 -22.52 25.93
CA PRO A 29 7.09 -22.59 24.67
C PRO A 29 5.61 -22.21 24.79
N HIS A 30 5.04 -22.14 26.00
CA HIS A 30 3.66 -21.69 26.21
C HIS A 30 3.48 -20.16 26.16
N PHE A 31 4.55 -19.41 25.88
CA PHE A 31 4.58 -17.94 25.95
C PHE A 31 4.86 -17.22 24.63
N CYS A 32 4.54 -17.83 23.48
CA CYS A 32 4.74 -17.21 22.17
C CYS A 32 3.42 -16.69 21.56
N GLU A 33 2.73 -15.76 22.23
CA GLU A 33 1.51 -15.13 21.70
C GLU A 33 1.51 -13.59 21.79
N GLY A 34 2.69 -12.98 21.91
CA GLY A 34 2.86 -11.52 21.84
C GLY A 34 3.17 -11.04 20.42
N ALA A 35 2.29 -11.28 19.45
CA ALA A 35 2.52 -10.79 18.08
C ALA A 35 2.02 -9.34 17.92
N VAL A 36 2.88 -8.43 17.47
CA VAL A 36 2.48 -7.06 17.11
C VAL A 36 1.52 -7.11 15.91
N ARG A 37 0.28 -6.67 16.09
CA ARG A 37 -0.72 -6.60 15.02
C ARG A 37 -0.79 -5.19 14.45
N ARG A 38 -0.54 -5.08 13.15
CA ARG A 38 -0.54 -3.81 12.41
C ARG A 38 -1.61 -3.87 11.34
N ARG A 39 -2.54 -2.91 11.32
CA ARG A 39 -3.67 -2.85 10.40
C ARG A 39 -3.82 -1.44 9.85
N VAL A 40 -3.97 -1.33 8.53
CA VAL A 40 -4.36 -0.08 7.87
C VAL A 40 -5.73 -0.28 7.23
N THR A 41 -6.63 0.67 7.48
CA THR A 41 -7.95 0.74 6.89
C THR A 41 -7.99 1.91 5.92
N ILE A 42 -8.28 1.64 4.66
CA ILE A 42 -8.33 2.61 3.58
C ILE A 42 -9.80 2.84 3.22
N ARG A 43 -10.22 4.10 3.33
CA ARG A 43 -11.56 4.57 2.95
C ARG A 43 -11.44 5.59 1.83
N SER A 44 -12.40 5.60 0.92
CA SER A 44 -12.53 6.64 -0.09
C SER A 44 -13.92 7.25 -0.06
N ASN A 45 -13.99 8.53 -0.41
CA ASN A 45 -15.22 9.24 -0.68
C ASN A 45 -15.20 9.73 -2.14
N PRO A 46 -16.06 9.18 -3.02
CA PRO A 46 -17.06 8.12 -2.75
C PRO A 46 -16.46 6.71 -2.53
N PRO A 47 -17.19 5.78 -1.88
CA PRO A 47 -16.75 4.40 -1.63
C PRO A 47 -16.73 3.56 -2.92
N GLY A 48 -16.11 2.38 -2.92
CA GLY A 48 -16.07 1.51 -4.10
C GLY A 48 -14.87 1.77 -5.03
N ALA A 49 -13.78 2.33 -4.51
CA ALA A 49 -12.54 2.53 -5.26
C ALA A 49 -11.62 1.31 -5.11
N LEU A 50 -11.00 0.87 -6.20
CA LEU A 50 -9.98 -0.18 -6.19
C LEU A 50 -8.67 0.37 -5.61
N VAL A 51 -8.09 -0.35 -4.65
CA VAL A 51 -6.90 0.07 -3.90
C VAL A 51 -5.72 -0.80 -4.25
N PHE A 52 -4.60 -0.15 -4.55
CA PHE A 52 -3.29 -0.77 -4.69
C PHE A 52 -2.34 -0.22 -3.64
N ILE A 53 -1.56 -1.11 -3.01
CA ILE A 53 -0.44 -0.76 -2.15
C ILE A 53 0.82 -1.34 -2.77
N ASP A 54 1.80 -0.48 -3.07
CA ASP A 54 3.05 -0.87 -3.74
C ASP A 54 2.82 -1.71 -5.01
N ASP A 55 1.87 -1.27 -5.83
CA ASP A 55 1.46 -1.91 -7.08
C ASP A 55 0.76 -3.28 -6.93
N GLN A 56 0.50 -3.73 -5.69
CA GLN A 56 -0.30 -4.91 -5.40
C GLN A 56 -1.76 -4.54 -5.14
N GLU A 57 -2.69 -5.20 -5.82
CA GLU A 57 -4.13 -5.06 -5.57
C GLU A 57 -4.50 -5.61 -4.21
N ILE A 58 -5.17 -4.79 -3.39
CA ILE A 58 -5.62 -5.16 -2.05
C ILE A 58 -7.13 -5.44 -2.04
N GLY A 59 -7.90 -4.65 -2.80
CA GLY A 59 -9.35 -4.78 -2.90
C GLY A 59 -10.05 -3.44 -3.01
N VAL A 60 -11.34 -3.42 -2.72
CA VAL A 60 -12.23 -2.26 -2.94
C VAL A 60 -12.55 -1.54 -1.63
N THR A 61 -12.52 -0.21 -1.61
CA THR A 61 -12.81 0.58 -0.41
C THR A 61 -14.27 0.45 0.05
N PRO A 62 -14.54 0.39 1.38
CA PRO A 62 -13.57 0.37 2.47
C PRO A 62 -12.86 -0.99 2.62
N VAL A 63 -11.52 -0.97 2.68
CA VAL A 63 -10.70 -2.20 2.80
C VAL A 63 -9.70 -2.07 3.95
N SER A 64 -9.47 -3.16 4.67
CA SER A 64 -8.47 -3.23 5.74
C SER A 64 -7.44 -4.31 5.43
N THR A 65 -6.15 -3.96 5.53
CA THR A 65 -5.06 -4.91 5.30
C THR A 65 -3.99 -4.78 6.38
N SER A 66 -3.31 -5.88 6.67
CA SER A 66 -2.17 -5.91 7.59
C SER A 66 -0.87 -5.55 6.88
N PHE A 67 0.05 -4.87 7.58
CA PHE A 67 1.37 -4.57 7.04
C PHE A 67 2.47 -4.95 8.04
N ILE A 68 3.63 -5.36 7.55
CA ILE A 68 4.73 -5.81 8.42
C ILE A 68 5.73 -4.66 8.66
N TYR A 69 6.13 -3.98 7.59
CA TYR A 69 7.22 -2.99 7.64
C TYR A 69 6.71 -1.56 7.58
N TYR A 70 7.24 -0.73 8.48
CA TYR A 70 7.15 0.74 8.43
C TYR A 70 8.02 1.31 7.32
N GLY A 71 7.64 2.48 6.83
CA GLY A 71 8.32 3.13 5.71
C GLY A 71 7.34 3.88 4.81
N THR A 72 7.85 4.35 3.69
CA THR A 72 7.05 5.00 2.65
C THR A 72 6.45 3.95 1.74
N ARG A 73 5.11 3.97 1.62
CA ARG A 73 4.34 3.06 0.78
C ARG A 73 3.60 3.87 -0.28
N LYS A 74 3.49 3.32 -1.49
CA LYS A 74 2.73 3.93 -2.57
C LYS A 74 1.30 3.41 -2.52
N ILE A 75 0.35 4.28 -2.23
CA ILE A 75 -1.08 3.96 -2.22
C ILE A 75 -1.71 4.57 -3.47
N GLN A 76 -2.35 3.73 -4.28
CA GLN A 76 -3.07 4.15 -5.49
C GLN A 76 -4.54 3.78 -5.36
N LEU A 77 -5.42 4.72 -5.70
CA LEU A 77 -6.86 4.50 -5.73
C LEU A 77 -7.37 4.75 -7.14
N ILE A 78 -8.12 3.78 -7.66
CA ILE A 78 -8.72 3.82 -8.99
C ILE A 78 -10.24 3.69 -8.84
N LYS A 79 -10.99 4.60 -9.46
CA LYS A 79 -12.45 4.52 -9.50
C LYS A 79 -12.98 5.10 -10.80
N ASP A 80 -13.96 4.42 -11.39
CA ASP A 80 -14.59 4.85 -12.63
C ASP A 80 -15.26 6.21 -12.50
N GLY A 81 -14.99 7.10 -13.46
CA GLY A 81 -15.49 8.48 -13.45
C GLY A 81 -14.77 9.41 -12.46
N TYR A 82 -13.70 8.95 -11.81
CA TYR A 82 -12.86 9.75 -10.92
C TYR A 82 -11.40 9.76 -11.39
N GLU A 83 -10.64 10.76 -10.97
CA GLU A 83 -9.20 10.82 -11.23
C GLU A 83 -8.46 9.78 -10.39
N THR A 84 -7.48 9.10 -11.00
CA THR A 84 -6.59 8.18 -10.27
C THR A 84 -5.73 8.97 -9.29
N VAL A 85 -5.81 8.60 -8.01
CA VAL A 85 -5.04 9.24 -6.95
C VAL A 85 -3.86 8.35 -6.58
N THR A 86 -2.63 8.87 -6.73
CA THR A 86 -1.39 8.19 -6.30
C THR A 86 -0.73 9.01 -5.20
N VAL A 87 -0.60 8.44 -4.01
CA VAL A 87 -0.02 9.11 -2.84
C VAL A 87 1.06 8.26 -2.22
N LEU A 88 2.22 8.87 -1.97
CA LEU A 88 3.27 8.28 -1.16
C LEU A 88 2.99 8.62 0.31
N ARG A 89 2.72 7.60 1.13
CA ARG A 89 2.45 7.79 2.56
C ARG A 89 3.53 7.10 3.39
N THR A 90 4.15 7.87 4.28
CA THR A 90 5.15 7.35 5.23
C THR A 90 4.47 6.91 6.52
N PHE A 91 4.53 5.61 6.79
CA PHE A 91 4.15 5.02 8.07
C PHE A 91 5.37 5.06 8.99
N LYS A 92 5.38 6.00 9.94
CA LYS A 92 6.45 6.06 10.95
C LYS A 92 6.25 4.96 12.01
N PRO A 93 7.33 4.23 12.40
CA PRO A 93 7.25 3.27 13.48
C PRO A 93 6.98 4.02 14.80
N PRO A 94 6.20 3.44 15.70
CA PRO A 94 6.12 3.94 17.06
C PRO A 94 7.46 3.74 17.77
N TRP A 95 7.70 4.50 18.84
CA TRP A 95 8.98 4.51 19.57
C TRP A 95 9.40 3.11 20.07
N TYR A 96 8.43 2.24 20.37
CA TYR A 96 8.67 0.90 20.89
C TYR A 96 9.07 -0.14 19.83
N GLN A 97 9.03 0.22 18.54
CA GLN A 97 9.42 -0.65 17.41
C GLN A 97 10.67 -0.14 16.68
N TRP A 98 11.45 0.70 17.36
CA TRP A 98 12.74 1.11 16.84
C TRP A 98 13.74 -0.04 16.98
N ALA A 99 14.57 -0.25 15.96
CA ALA A 99 15.53 -1.35 15.93
C ALA A 99 16.39 -1.36 17.21
N GLY A 100 16.41 -2.49 17.91
CA GLY A 100 17.11 -2.68 19.19
C GLY A 100 16.22 -2.52 20.43
N ILE A 101 15.31 -1.53 20.45
CA ILE A 101 14.32 -1.36 21.54
C ILE A 101 13.23 -2.45 21.45
N ASP A 102 12.89 -2.83 20.22
CA ASP A 102 11.91 -3.86 19.87
C ASP A 102 12.16 -5.21 20.57
N PHE A 103 13.42 -5.62 20.73
CA PHE A 103 13.78 -6.87 21.39
C PHE A 103 13.45 -6.87 22.89
N ILE A 104 13.56 -5.70 23.54
CA ILE A 104 13.25 -5.56 24.97
C ILE A 104 11.74 -5.43 25.17
N THR A 105 11.04 -4.69 24.31
CA THR A 105 9.59 -4.52 24.45
C THR A 105 8.83 -5.82 24.13
N GLU A 106 9.22 -6.57 23.09
CA GLU A 106 8.57 -7.84 22.75
C GLU A 106 8.84 -8.96 23.76
N ASN A 107 10.03 -9.00 24.38
CA ASN A 107 10.41 -10.07 25.29
C ASN A 107 10.06 -9.78 26.77
N LEU A 108 10.03 -8.50 27.17
CA LEU A 108 9.74 -8.10 28.56
C LEU A 108 8.29 -7.65 28.78
N VAL A 109 7.59 -7.18 27.74
CA VAL A 109 6.21 -6.70 27.84
C VAL A 109 5.25 -7.70 27.20
N ARG A 110 4.57 -8.45 28.07
CA ARG A 110 3.57 -9.48 27.73
C ARG A 110 2.22 -8.87 27.32
N SER A 111 2.23 -7.86 26.44
CA SER A 111 1.03 -7.12 26.01
C SER A 111 0.90 -7.13 24.49
N GLU A 112 -0.31 -7.34 23.97
CA GLU A 112 -0.60 -7.31 22.53
C GLU A 112 -0.64 -5.85 22.03
N PHE A 113 0.36 -5.43 21.26
CA PHE A 113 0.38 -4.10 20.65
C PHE A 113 -0.40 -4.10 19.33
N ARG A 114 -1.50 -3.33 19.29
CA ARG A 114 -2.34 -3.13 18.10
C ARG A 114 -2.12 -1.72 17.52
N ASP A 115 -1.50 -1.64 16.35
CA ASP A 115 -1.33 -0.40 15.57
C ASP A 115 -2.39 -0.39 14.46
N GLU A 116 -3.51 0.28 14.71
CA GLU A 116 -4.60 0.45 13.73
C GLU A 116 -4.63 1.88 13.19
N ARG A 117 -4.58 2.02 11.85
CA ARG A 117 -4.55 3.33 11.19
C ARG A 117 -5.68 3.46 10.18
N LEU A 118 -6.42 4.56 10.24
CA LEU A 118 -7.46 4.91 9.27
C LEU A 118 -6.93 5.99 8.31
N ILE A 119 -7.04 5.75 7.01
CA ILE A 119 -6.69 6.72 5.97
C ILE A 119 -7.91 6.95 5.09
N GLU A 120 -8.31 8.21 4.97
CA GLU A 120 -9.43 8.62 4.13
C GLU A 120 -8.94 9.41 2.91
N PHE A 121 -9.44 9.06 1.73
CA PHE A 121 -9.15 9.72 0.47
C PHE A 121 -10.41 10.36 -0.10
N LYS A 122 -10.31 11.62 -0.52
CA LYS A 122 -11.37 12.30 -1.28
C LYS A 122 -11.00 12.23 -2.76
N LEU A 123 -11.85 11.59 -3.56
CA LEU A 123 -11.62 11.44 -5.00
C LEU A 123 -12.26 12.59 -5.76
N THR A 124 -11.53 13.13 -6.72
CA THR A 124 -12.02 14.17 -7.63
C THR A 124 -12.67 13.54 -8.85
N PRO A 125 -13.85 14.01 -9.28
CA PRO A 125 -14.50 13.48 -10.49
C PRO A 125 -13.63 13.78 -11.71
N LEU A 126 -13.56 12.83 -12.64
CA LEU A 126 -12.79 12.96 -13.86
C LEU A 126 -13.42 14.05 -14.74
N ARG A 127 -12.70 15.15 -14.94
CA ARG A 127 -13.18 16.23 -15.81
C ARG A 127 -13.00 15.83 -17.28
N ILE A 128 -14.05 15.26 -17.87
CA ILE A 128 -14.13 15.03 -19.33
C ILE A 128 -14.17 16.39 -20.02
N LYS A 129 -13.06 16.80 -20.65
CA LYS A 129 -13.04 18.03 -21.45
C LYS A 129 -13.94 17.84 -22.67
N THR A 130 -14.94 18.70 -22.80
CA THR A 130 -15.87 18.67 -23.94
C THR A 130 -15.14 18.96 -25.26
N ASN A 131 -15.63 18.40 -26.37
CA ASN A 131 -15.03 18.62 -27.71
C ASN A 131 -14.86 20.10 -28.07
N LYS A 132 -15.83 20.96 -27.69
CA LYS A 132 -15.72 22.41 -27.88
C LYS A 132 -14.52 23.00 -27.14
N GLU A 133 -14.29 22.61 -25.89
CA GLU A 133 -13.15 23.07 -25.08
C GLU A 133 -11.81 22.60 -25.69
N LEU A 134 -11.78 21.40 -26.28
CA LEU A 134 -10.62 20.88 -27.01
C LEU A 134 -10.35 21.67 -28.30
N VAL A 135 -11.40 22.00 -29.05
CA VAL A 135 -11.31 22.83 -30.28
C VAL A 135 -10.86 24.25 -29.95
N ASP A 136 -11.45 24.87 -28.93
CA ASP A 136 -11.11 26.23 -28.51
C ASP A 136 -9.64 26.29 -28.05
N ARG A 137 -9.17 25.28 -27.29
CA ARG A 137 -7.75 25.16 -26.91
C ARG A 137 -6.84 24.99 -28.13
N GLY A 138 -7.25 24.20 -29.12
CA GLY A 138 -6.52 24.02 -30.38
C GLY A 138 -6.42 25.31 -31.18
N ASN A 139 -7.50 26.09 -31.25
CA ASN A 139 -7.52 27.39 -31.92
C ASN A 139 -6.65 28.42 -31.19
N GLN A 140 -6.67 28.43 -29.85
CA GLN A 140 -5.77 29.27 -29.04
C GLN A 140 -4.30 28.93 -29.27
N LEU A 141 -3.95 27.64 -29.35
CA LEU A 141 -2.60 27.21 -29.66
C LEU A 141 -2.16 27.69 -31.05
N ARG A 142 -3.02 27.55 -32.07
CA ARG A 142 -2.77 28.04 -33.44
C ARG A 142 -2.53 29.55 -33.48
N GLN A 143 -3.31 30.34 -32.73
CA GLN A 143 -3.13 31.79 -32.65
C GLN A 143 -1.81 32.16 -31.96
N ARG A 144 -1.43 31.48 -30.88
CA ARG A 144 -0.15 31.72 -30.17
C ARG A 144 1.06 31.39 -31.05
N VAL A 145 1.01 30.33 -31.85
CA VAL A 145 2.06 30.00 -32.83
C VAL A 145 2.19 31.09 -33.90
N ARG A 146 1.08 31.63 -34.40
CA ARG A 146 1.10 32.76 -35.36
C ARG A 146 1.70 34.05 -34.77
N GLN A 147 1.61 34.22 -33.45
CA GLN A 147 2.19 35.35 -32.72
C GLN A 147 3.66 35.13 -32.34
N GLY A 148 4.28 34.02 -32.79
CA GLY A 148 5.70 33.73 -32.53
C GLY A 148 6.02 33.22 -31.13
N ILE A 149 5.00 32.93 -30.30
CA ILE A 149 5.19 32.40 -28.94
C ILE A 149 5.28 30.87 -29.00
N VAL A 150 6.49 30.35 -29.18
CA VAL A 150 6.77 28.91 -29.11
C VAL A 150 6.87 28.50 -27.65
N THR A 151 5.83 27.86 -27.13
CA THR A 151 5.92 27.16 -25.85
C THR A 151 6.68 25.86 -26.08
N THR A 152 7.68 25.57 -25.26
CA THR A 152 8.33 24.25 -25.25
C THR A 152 7.26 23.20 -24.94
N VAL A 153 7.20 22.14 -25.75
CA VAL A 153 6.22 21.07 -25.58
C VAL A 153 6.44 20.43 -24.20
N PRO A 154 5.47 20.45 -23.27
CA PRO A 154 5.61 19.70 -22.04
C PRO A 154 5.72 18.22 -22.39
N VAL A 155 6.67 17.52 -21.78
CA VAL A 155 6.90 16.09 -21.98
C VAL A 155 5.58 15.34 -21.88
N GLN A 156 5.07 14.86 -23.02
CA GLN A 156 3.84 14.08 -23.05
C GLN A 156 4.13 12.71 -22.44
N PRO A 157 3.29 12.19 -21.52
CA PRO A 157 3.43 10.81 -21.08
C PRO A 157 3.36 9.88 -22.30
N ARG A 158 4.20 8.85 -22.31
CA ARG A 158 4.38 7.90 -23.41
C ARG A 158 3.01 7.40 -23.90
N ASN A 159 2.60 7.86 -25.08
CA ASN A 159 1.29 7.58 -25.66
C ASN A 159 1.14 6.07 -25.90
N LEU A 160 0.26 5.39 -25.16
CA LEU A 160 -0.09 3.98 -25.43
C LEU A 160 -0.87 3.80 -26.75
N ARG A 161 -1.34 4.89 -27.36
CA ARG A 161 -1.95 4.89 -28.70
C ARG A 161 -1.04 4.38 -29.81
N THR A 162 0.28 4.33 -29.60
CA THR A 162 1.21 3.74 -30.57
C THR A 162 1.30 2.21 -30.46
N LEU A 163 0.77 1.59 -29.39
CA LEU A 163 0.75 0.12 -29.24
C LEU A 163 -0.46 -0.55 -29.90
N TYR A 164 -1.52 0.20 -30.19
CA TYR A 164 -2.72 -0.34 -30.82
C TYR A 164 -2.87 0.25 -32.23
N PRO A 165 -2.81 -0.55 -33.30
CA PRO A 165 -3.15 -0.09 -34.63
C PRO A 165 -4.56 0.49 -34.64
N GLN A 166 -4.69 1.75 -35.07
CA GLN A 166 -6.00 2.35 -35.30
C GLN A 166 -6.76 1.50 -36.33
N PRO A 167 -8.06 1.19 -36.11
CA PRO A 167 -8.90 0.66 -37.18
C PRO A 167 -8.78 1.60 -38.38
N ARG A 168 -8.34 1.06 -39.52
CA ARG A 168 -8.16 1.85 -40.74
C ARG A 168 -9.50 2.52 -41.04
N ALA A 169 -9.52 3.85 -41.16
CA ALA A 169 -10.71 4.58 -41.55
C ALA A 169 -11.23 3.95 -42.85
N THR A 170 -12.39 3.31 -42.79
CA THR A 170 -13.07 2.82 -44.00
C THR A 170 -13.49 4.05 -44.75
N THR A 171 -12.78 4.37 -45.83
CA THR A 171 -13.20 5.40 -46.78
C THR A 171 -14.65 5.10 -47.17
N PRO A 172 -15.58 6.08 -47.14
CA PRO A 172 -16.93 5.86 -47.60
C PRO A 172 -16.86 5.36 -49.04
N VAL A 173 -17.38 4.15 -49.30
CA VAL A 173 -17.47 3.64 -50.66
C VAL A 173 -18.43 4.56 -51.41
N ASN A 174 -17.91 5.32 -52.37
CA ASN A 174 -18.71 6.24 -53.16
C ASN A 174 -19.54 5.39 -54.14
N ARG A 175 -20.74 4.99 -53.72
CA ARG A 175 -21.68 4.22 -54.57
C ARG A 175 -22.27 5.19 -55.60
N PRO A 176 -22.08 4.98 -56.91
CA PRO A 176 -22.71 5.82 -57.90
C PRO A 176 -24.24 5.73 -57.79
N PRO A 177 -24.98 6.79 -58.13
CA PRO A 177 -26.44 6.78 -58.07
C PRO A 177 -26.99 5.73 -59.03
N ARG A 178 -27.85 4.86 -58.50
CA ARG A 178 -28.54 3.81 -59.26
C ARG A 178 -29.49 4.52 -60.25
N SER A 179 -29.19 4.43 -61.55
CA SER A 179 -30.14 4.85 -62.59
C SER A 179 -31.40 4.00 -62.50
N ARG A 180 -32.54 4.69 -62.62
CA ARG A 180 -33.91 4.19 -62.43
C ARG A 180 -34.28 3.08 -63.42
#